data_AF-A0A7H8INK2-F1
#
_entry.id   AF-A0A7H8INK2-F1
#
_cell.length_a   1.000
_cell.length_b   1.000
_cell.length_c   1.000
_cell.angle_alpha   90.00
_cell.angle_beta   90.00
_cell.angle_gamma   90.00
#
_symmetry.space_group_name_H-M   'P 1'
#
loop_
_entity.id
_entity.type
_entity.pdbx_description
1 polymer ?
#
loop_
_entity_poly.entity_id
_entity_poly.type
_entity_poly.pdbx_seq_one_letter_code
_entity_poly.pdbx_strand_id
1 'polypeptide(L)'
;MPASRVSAATIAARLSAVGLPARVEEYARFTSVEADVPESLSIESWKEVLEAVAEADRFGLLATSLNGRTLRAVVHKPVPTTGDVGGPSHQR
;
A
#
# COMPACT_ATOMS: atom_id res chain seq x y z
N MET A 1 -17.60 5.10 -6.77
CA MET A 1 -16.43 5.87 -7.25
C MET A 1 -15.19 5.03 -6.99
N PRO A 2 -14.20 4.93 -7.89
CA PRO A 2 -12.89 4.53 -7.41
C PRO A 2 -12.46 5.65 -6.47
N ALA A 3 -12.33 5.35 -5.17
CA ALA A 3 -11.70 6.26 -4.23
C ALA A 3 -10.38 6.69 -4.88
N SER A 4 -10.11 8.01 -4.92
CA SER A 4 -8.86 8.58 -5.42
C SER A 4 -7.73 7.66 -4.98
N ARG A 5 -7.17 6.91 -5.94
CA ARG A 5 -6.34 5.76 -5.59
C ARG A 5 -5.02 6.30 -5.08
N VAL A 6 -4.93 6.42 -3.77
CA VAL A 6 -3.71 6.86 -3.10
C VAL A 6 -2.58 5.97 -3.58
N SER A 7 -1.52 6.59 -4.06
CA SER A 7 -0.38 5.85 -4.57
C SER A 7 0.40 5.25 -3.40
N ALA A 8 1.02 4.08 -3.61
CA ALA A 8 1.95 3.52 -2.64
C ALA A 8 3.06 4.51 -2.23
N ALA A 9 3.48 5.39 -3.16
CA ALA A 9 4.45 6.44 -2.88
C ALA A 9 3.92 7.50 -1.88
N THR A 10 2.64 7.84 -1.95
CA THR A 10 1.99 8.76 -0.99
C THR A 10 1.97 8.16 0.41
N ILE A 11 1.62 6.87 0.53
CA ILE A 11 1.64 6.16 1.81
C ILE A 11 3.07 6.13 2.36
N ALA A 12 4.06 5.78 1.52
CA ALA A 12 5.46 5.72 1.94
C ALA A 12 6.00 7.09 2.41
N ALA A 13 5.61 8.17 1.74
CA ALA A 13 5.98 9.53 2.13
C ALA A 13 5.38 9.91 3.49
N ARG A 14 4.10 9.58 3.73
CA ARG A 14 3.44 9.83 5.04
C ARG A 14 4.09 9.05 6.17
N LEU A 15 4.40 7.77 5.95
CA LEU A 15 5.12 6.95 6.93
C LEU A 15 6.52 7.53 7.23
N SER A 16 7.24 7.96 6.20
CA SER A 16 8.57 8.55 6.39
C SER A 16 8.51 9.88 7.15
N ALA A 17 7.44 10.68 6.96
CA ALA A 17 7.24 11.95 7.66
C ALA A 17 7.03 11.77 9.17
N VAL A 18 6.45 10.65 9.60
CA VAL A 18 6.29 10.30 11.02
C VAL A 18 7.48 9.50 11.58
N GLY A 19 8.59 9.44 10.84
CA GLY A 19 9.83 8.80 11.29
C GLY A 19 9.90 7.29 11.03
N LEU A 20 9.00 6.73 10.21
CA LEU A 20 9.01 5.32 9.82
C LEU A 20 9.53 5.18 8.39
N PRO A 21 10.84 4.93 8.19
CA PRO A 21 11.40 4.81 6.85
C PRO A 21 10.71 3.67 6.10
N ALA A 22 9.99 4.03 5.04
CA ALA A 22 9.18 3.12 4.27
C ALA A 22 9.90 2.68 2.98
N ARG A 23 9.85 1.38 2.70
CA ARG A 23 10.31 0.75 1.47
C ARG A 23 9.11 0.47 0.59
N VAL A 24 9.23 0.82 -0.69
CA VAL A 24 8.19 0.53 -1.70
C VAL A 24 8.70 -0.59 -2.59
N GLU A 25 7.93 -1.65 -2.69
CA GLU A 25 8.26 -2.81 -3.51
C GLU A 25 7.15 -3.06 -4.53
N GLU A 26 7.51 -3.06 -5.81
CA GLU A 26 6.57 -3.21 -6.90
C GLU A 26 6.43 -4.67 -7.31
N TYR A 27 5.18 -5.15 -7.36
CA TYR A 27 4.83 -6.48 -7.87
C TYR A 27 3.93 -6.36 -9.11
N ALA A 28 3.75 -7.49 -9.81
CA ALA A 28 2.97 -7.54 -11.04
C ALA A 28 1.51 -7.06 -10.86
N ARG A 29 0.90 -7.34 -9.70
CA ARG A 29 -0.53 -7.06 -9.44
C ARG A 29 -0.77 -6.02 -8.36
N PHE A 30 0.24 -5.62 -7.61
CA PHE A 30 0.12 -4.69 -6.49
C PHE A 30 1.48 -4.04 -6.21
N THR A 31 1.47 -3.02 -5.37
CA THR A 31 2.67 -2.42 -4.79
C THR A 31 2.57 -2.56 -3.27
N SER A 32 3.63 -3.04 -2.64
CA SER A 32 3.77 -3.18 -1.19
C SER A 32 4.53 -1.97 -0.66
N VAL A 33 4.09 -1.45 0.49
CA VAL A 33 4.81 -0.46 1.29
C VAL A 33 5.10 -1.10 2.64
N GLU A 34 6.36 -1.13 3.03
CA GLU A 34 6.83 -1.82 4.22
C GLU A 34 7.66 -0.87 5.08
N ALA A 35 7.39 -0.83 6.38
CA ALA A 35 8.12 0.00 7.32
C ALA A 35 8.38 -0.76 8.62
N ASP A 36 9.61 -0.67 9.12
CA ASP A 36 9.97 -1.23 10.42
C ASP A 36 9.41 -0.34 11.53
N VAL A 37 8.58 -0.93 12.39
CA VAL A 37 7.94 -0.25 13.51
C VAL A 37 8.80 -0.45 14.76
N PRO A 38 9.29 0.64 15.39
CA PRO A 38 10.04 0.56 16.63
C PRO A 38 9.18 -0.01 17.76
N GLU A 39 9.84 -0.45 18.84
CA GLU A 39 9.14 -1.05 19.99
C GLU A 39 8.12 -0.09 20.62
N SER A 40 8.46 1.20 20.62
CA SER A 40 7.69 2.28 21.20
C SER A 40 7.42 3.33 20.14
N LEU A 41 6.15 3.74 20.08
CA LEU A 41 5.65 4.75 19.15
C LEU A 41 4.63 5.57 19.93
N SER A 42 4.66 6.89 19.78
CA SER A 42 3.70 7.75 20.47
C SER A 42 2.28 7.46 19.98
N ILE A 43 1.26 7.69 20.81
CA ILE A 43 -0.14 7.48 20.42
C ILE A 43 -0.51 8.33 19.20
N GLU A 44 -0.01 9.57 19.12
CA GLU A 44 -0.28 10.48 18.02
C GLU A 44 0.34 9.97 16.72
N SER A 45 1.61 9.60 16.76
CA SER A 45 2.28 8.98 15.61
C SER A 45 1.60 7.67 15.21
N TRP A 46 1.07 6.87 16.15
CA TRP A 46 0.34 5.66 15.81
C TRP A 46 -0.97 5.95 15.07
N LYS A 47 -1.69 7.00 15.45
CA LYS A 47 -2.91 7.42 14.74
C LYS A 47 -2.57 7.82 13.31
N GLU A 48 -1.56 8.67 13.12
CA GLU A 48 -1.15 9.11 11.79
C GLU A 48 -0.73 7.94 10.88
N VAL A 49 -0.04 6.95 11.45
CA VAL A 49 0.33 5.72 10.73
C VAL A 49 -0.91 4.93 10.32
N LEU A 50 -1.86 4.74 11.23
CA LEU A 50 -3.10 4.01 10.94
C LEU A 50 -3.93 4.73 9.86
N GLU A 51 -3.99 6.07 9.91
CA GLU A 51 -4.64 6.87 8.88
C GLU A 51 -3.95 6.73 7.53
N ALA A 52 -2.62 6.72 7.49
CA ALA A 52 -1.87 6.54 6.25
C ALA A 52 -2.08 5.16 5.61
N VAL A 53 -2.11 4.08 6.41
CA VAL A 53 -2.28 2.72 5.87
C VAL A 53 -3.73 2.33 5.63
N ALA A 54 -4.71 3.00 6.26
CA ALA A 54 -6.13 2.78 6.02
C ALA A 54 -6.57 3.13 4.58
N GLU A 55 -5.77 3.93 3.88
CA GLU A 55 -5.97 4.26 2.46
C GLU A 55 -5.54 3.13 1.52
N ALA A 56 -4.81 2.13 2.01
CA ALA A 56 -4.41 0.96 1.23
C ALA A 56 -5.54 -0.06 1.10
N ASP A 57 -5.52 -0.87 0.02
CA ASP A 57 -6.49 -1.94 -0.18
C ASP A 57 -6.39 -3.02 0.90
N ARG A 58 -5.18 -3.27 1.41
CA ARG A 58 -4.92 -4.15 2.56
C ARG A 58 -3.78 -3.59 3.39
N PHE A 59 -3.87 -3.69 4.70
CA PHE A 59 -2.76 -3.35 5.60
C PHE A 59 -2.73 -4.28 6.82
N GLY A 60 -1.58 -4.35 7.47
CA GLY A 60 -1.40 -5.17 8.67
C GLY A 60 -0.01 -5.04 9.28
N LEU A 61 0.17 -5.69 10.42
CA LEU A 61 1.42 -5.73 11.16
C LEU A 61 1.92 -7.18 11.18
N LEU A 62 3.12 -7.42 10.63
CA LEU A 62 3.80 -8.71 10.74
C LEU A 62 4.78 -8.65 11.92
N ALA A 63 4.61 -9.55 12.88
CA ALA A 63 5.64 -9.80 13.88
C ALA A 63 6.71 -10.72 13.27
N THR A 64 7.94 -10.25 13.21
CA THR A 64 9.09 -11.10 12.87
C THR A 64 9.69 -11.66 14.15
N SER A 65 10.19 -12.90 14.12
CA SER A 65 10.68 -13.63 15.30
C SER A 65 11.91 -13.00 16.00
N LEU A 66 12.47 -11.91 15.46
CA LEU A 66 13.73 -11.28 15.88
C LEU A 66 13.56 -9.90 16.54
N ASN A 67 12.38 -9.63 17.12
CA ASN A 67 12.02 -8.38 17.83
C ASN A 67 11.59 -7.20 16.95
N GLY A 68 11.48 -7.38 15.63
CA GLY A 68 10.97 -6.36 14.70
C GLY A 68 9.50 -6.58 14.36
N ARG A 69 8.70 -5.51 14.39
CA ARG A 69 7.35 -5.49 13.81
C ARG A 69 7.43 -4.75 12.48
N THR A 70 7.02 -5.38 11.39
CA THR A 70 6.97 -4.73 10.07
C THR A 70 5.53 -4.37 9.76
N LEU A 71 5.26 -3.08 9.61
CA LEU A 71 4.00 -2.58 9.06
C LEU A 71 4.00 -2.81 7.56
N ARG A 72 2.90 -3.34 7.03
CA ARG A 72 2.72 -3.58 5.61
C ARG A 72 1.42 -2.97 5.12
N ALA A 73 1.49 -2.25 4.01
CA ALA A 73 0.34 -1.74 3.27
C ALA A 73 0.45 -2.15 1.80
N VAL A 74 -0.66 -2.59 1.20
CA VAL A 74 -0.73 -3.12 -0.17
C VAL A 74 -1.74 -2.32 -0.97
N VAL A 75 -1.29 -1.77 -2.08
CA VAL A 75 -2.12 -1.09 -3.07
C VAL A 75 -2.16 -1.94 -4.33
N HIS A 76 -3.32 -2.49 -4.67
CA HIS A 76 -3.53 -3.25 -5.90
C HIS A 76 -3.38 -2.34 -7.11
N LYS A 77 -2.81 -2.87 -8.19
CA LYS A 77 -2.80 -2.20 -9.49
C LYS A 77 -4.19 -2.32 -10.14
N PRO A 78 -4.60 -1.43 -11.05
CA PRO A 78 -5.91 -1.53 -11.66
C PRO A 78 -5.85 -2.75 -12.56
N VAL A 79 -6.77 -3.69 -12.39
CA VAL A 79 -6.90 -4.76 -13.38
C VAL A 79 -7.32 -4.07 -14.68
N PRO A 80 -6.60 -4.26 -15.80
CA PRO A 80 -7.09 -3.78 -17.08
C PRO A 80 -8.47 -4.40 -17.27
N THR A 81 -9.50 -3.56 -17.29
CA THR A 81 -10.86 -4.04 -17.57
C THR A 81 -10.83 -4.54 -19.01
N THR A 82 -11.06 -5.83 -19.21
CA THR A 82 -11.30 -6.43 -20.53
C THR A 82 -12.61 -5.86 -21.09
N GLY A 83 -12.55 -4.62 -21.57
CA GLY A 83 -13.66 -3.87 -22.16
C GLY A 83 -13.23 -3.10 -23.41
N ASP A 84 -11.92 -2.95 -23.64
CA ASP A 84 -11.34 -2.40 -24.87
C ASP A 84 -10.84 -3.54 -25.78
N VAL A 85 -11.69 -4.53 -26.05
CA VAL A 85 -11.49 -5.42 -27.21
C VAL A 85 -12.33 -4.81 -28.33
N GLY A 86 -11.80 -3.76 -28.94
CA GLY A 86 -12.39 -3.16 -30.12
C GLY A 86 -12.30 -4.12 -31.32
N GLY A 87 -13.43 -4.46 -31.91
CA GLY A 87 -13.50 -4.95 -33.30
C GLY A 87 -14.58 -6.00 -33.56
N PRO A 88 -15.67 -5.68 -34.28
CA PRO A 88 -16.54 -6.70 -34.83
C PRO A 88 -15.76 -7.50 -35.87
N SER A 89 -15.50 -8.77 -35.57
CA SER A 89 -14.97 -9.71 -36.54
C SER A 89 -16.06 -10.02 -37.56
N HIS A 90 -16.05 -9.32 -38.68
CA HIS A 90 -16.79 -9.72 -39.87
C HIS A 90 -16.20 -11.05 -40.38
N GLN A 91 -16.90 -12.15 -40.14
CA GLN A 91 -16.66 -13.39 -40.89
C GLN A 91 -17.29 -13.24 -42.28
N ARG A 92 -16.50 -13.45 -43.33
CA ARG A 92 -16.94 -13.63 -44.71
C ARG A 92 -17.06 -15.12 -45.01
#